data_AF-A0A2V3UTE0-F1
#
_entry.id   AF-A0A2V3UTE0-F1
#
_cell.length_a   1.000
_cell.length_b   1.000
_cell.length_c   1.000
_cell.angle_alpha   90.00
_cell.angle_beta   90.00
_cell.angle_gamma   90.00
#
_symmetry.space_group_name_H-M   'P 1'
#
loop_
_entity.id
_entity.type
_entity.pdbx_description
1 polymer ?
#
loop_
_entity_poly.entity_id
_entity_poly.type
_entity_poly.pdbx_seq_one_letter_code
_entity_poly.pdbx_strand_id
1 'polypeptide(L)'
;MGQVLIRKISDETLKSYRALARERGTSLEAELRDIIEAHRPLIKKPAAQLRQMSEKALALRPPGAPLGSDSTLIVREDRDTQHGKWVDDAGR
;
A
#
# COMPACT_ATOMS: atom_id res chain seq x y z
N MET A 1 -7.33 -11.68 18.98
CA MET A 1 -6.20 -12.57 18.67
C MET A 1 -6.68 -13.62 17.70
N GLY A 2 -6.22 -13.56 16.45
CA GLY A 2 -6.49 -14.59 15.44
C GLY A 2 -5.25 -15.47 15.26
N GLN A 3 -5.45 -16.77 15.02
CA GLN A 3 -4.36 -17.70 14.73
C GLN A 3 -4.58 -18.28 13.33
N VAL A 4 -3.53 -18.27 12.51
CA VAL A 4 -3.55 -18.82 11.16
C VAL A 4 -2.43 -19.85 11.05
N LEU A 5 -2.74 -21.01 10.49
CA LEU A 5 -1.77 -22.07 10.23
C LEU A 5 -1.46 -22.13 8.74
N ILE A 6 -0.26 -21.70 8.36
CA ILE A 6 0.21 -21.73 6.97
C ILE A 6 0.96 -23.05 6.74
N ARG A 7 0.40 -23.92 5.90
CA ARG A 7 0.98 -25.22 5.54
C ARG A 7 1.75 -25.13 4.23
N LYS A 8 2.63 -26.10 3.98
CA LYS A 8 3.37 -26.27 2.72
C LYS A 8 4.23 -25.06 2.33
N ILE A 9 4.83 -24.38 3.32
CA ILE A 9 5.89 -23.41 3.06
C ILE A 9 7.16 -24.17 2.71
N SER A 10 7.91 -23.73 1.70
CA SER A 10 9.19 -24.33 1.39
C SER A 10 10.19 -24.12 2.54
N ASP A 11 11.02 -25.12 2.81
CA ASP A 11 12.04 -25.03 3.86
C ASP A 11 13.08 -23.94 3.56
N GLU A 12 13.34 -23.68 2.27
CA GLU A 12 14.24 -22.61 1.83
C GLU A 12 13.68 -21.22 2.17
N THR A 13 12.38 -21.01 1.96
CA THR A 13 11.71 -19.77 2.35
C THR A 13 11.76 -19.58 3.87
N LEU A 14 11.51 -20.63 4.65
CA LEU A 14 11.61 -20.56 6.11
C LEU A 14 13.02 -20.26 6.60
N LYS A 15 14.05 -20.82 5.97
CA LYS A 15 15.45 -20.52 6.30
C LYS A 15 15.79 -19.06 6.03
N SER A 16 15.36 -18.53 4.89
CA SER A 16 15.60 -17.14 4.51
C SER A 16 14.98 -16.16 5.52
N TYR A 17 13.71 -16.37 5.91
CA TYR A 17 13.07 -15.54 6.92
C TYR A 17 13.67 -15.70 8.32
N ARG A 18 14.15 -16.89 8.69
CA ARG A 18 14.87 -17.07 9.96
C ARG A 18 16.21 -16.32 9.98
N ALA A 19 16.92 -16.26 8.86
CA ALA A 19 18.14 -15.48 8.75
C ALA A 19 17.84 -13.98 8.92
N LEU A 20 16.82 -13.48 8.20
CA LEU A 20 16.37 -12.08 8.31
C LEU A 20 15.95 -11.71 9.74
N ALA A 21 15.18 -12.56 10.42
CA ALA A 21 14.76 -12.34 11.79
C ALA A 21 15.96 -12.28 12.76
N ARG A 22 16.97 -13.14 12.56
CA ARG A 22 18.21 -13.11 13.35
C ARG A 22 19.00 -11.83 13.14
N GLU A 23 19.12 -11.37 11.90
CA GLU A 23 19.82 -10.11 11.57
C GLU A 23 19.15 -8.91 12.24
N ARG A 24 17.81 -8.92 12.33
CA ARG A 24 17.03 -7.85 12.96
C ARG A 24 16.87 -8.00 14.47
N GLY A 25 17.31 -9.10 15.05
CA GLY A 25 17.15 -9.40 16.48
C GLY A 25 15.70 -9.65 16.90
N THR A 26 14.82 -10.00 15.96
CA THR A 26 13.39 -10.23 16.15
C THR A 26 13.06 -11.72 16.09
N SER A 27 11.88 -12.12 16.58
CA SER A 27 11.41 -13.49 16.39
C SER A 27 10.87 -13.69 14.98
N LEU A 28 10.97 -14.92 14.46
CA LEU A 28 10.39 -15.26 13.15
C LEU A 28 8.89 -14.93 13.09
N GLU A 29 8.17 -15.15 14.20
CA GLU A 29 6.75 -14.80 14.29
C GLU A 29 6.53 -13.29 14.17
N ALA A 30 7.34 -12.47 14.84
CA ALA A 30 7.24 -11.02 14.77
C ALA A 30 7.50 -10.51 13.34
N GLU A 31 8.56 -10.99 12.68
CA GLU A 31 8.84 -10.64 11.28
C GLU A 31 7.69 -11.02 10.34
N LEU A 32 7.17 -12.25 10.46
CA LEU A 32 6.06 -12.69 9.62
C LEU A 32 4.80 -11.89 9.90
N ARG A 33 4.53 -11.53 11.16
CA ARG A 33 3.40 -10.68 11.53
C ARG A 33 3.52 -9.29 10.89
N ASP A 34 4.69 -8.68 10.99
CA ASP A 34 4.93 -7.34 10.45
C ASP A 34 4.78 -7.32 8.93
N ILE A 35 5.26 -8.35 8.24
CA ILE A 35 5.08 -8.51 6.79
C ILE A 35 3.59 -8.66 6.44
N ILE A 36 2.84 -9.49 7.18
CA ILE A 36 1.41 -9.70 6.91
C ILE A 36 0.62 -8.40 7.11
N GLU A 37 0.90 -7.65 8.17
CA GLU A 37 0.22 -6.37 8.43
C GLU A 37 0.65 -5.27 7.45
N ALA A 38 1.92 -5.22 7.06
CA ALA A 38 2.42 -4.29 6.06
C ALA A 38 1.80 -4.52 4.67
N HIS A 39 1.52 -5.78 4.33
CA HIS A 39 0.86 -6.17 3.09
C HIS A 39 -0.66 -6.34 3.23
N ARG A 40 -1.26 -5.81 4.29
CA ARG A 40 -2.71 -5.84 4.47
C ARG A 40 -3.39 -5.26 3.23
N PRO A 41 -4.31 -6.01 2.58
CA PRO A 41 -5.02 -5.50 1.42
C PRO A 41 -5.68 -4.18 1.74
N LEU A 42 -5.42 -3.17 0.90
CA LEU A 42 -6.15 -1.92 0.97
C LEU A 42 -7.62 -2.24 0.70
N ILE A 43 -8.44 -2.17 1.75
CA ILE A 43 -9.89 -2.26 1.61
C ILE A 43 -10.28 -1.12 0.68
N LYS A 44 -10.79 -1.43 -0.50
CA LYS A 44 -11.40 -0.44 -1.39
C LYS A 44 -12.55 0.20 -0.62
N LYS A 45 -12.29 1.36 -0.02
CA LYS A 45 -13.30 2.09 0.72
C LYS A 45 -14.36 2.55 -0.29
N PRO A 46 -15.65 2.49 0.05
CA PRO A 46 -16.69 3.04 -0.81
C PRO A 46 -16.41 4.52 -1.04
N ALA A 47 -16.70 5.02 -2.26
CA ALA A 47 -16.36 6.37 -2.69
C ALA A 47 -16.88 7.46 -1.71
N ALA A 48 -18.05 7.24 -1.11
CA ALA A 48 -18.62 8.14 -0.10
C ALA A 48 -17.71 8.29 1.14
N GLN A 49 -17.11 7.20 1.60
CA GLN A 49 -16.22 7.21 2.76
C GLN A 49 -14.87 7.87 2.44
N LEU A 50 -14.38 7.72 1.21
CA LEU A 50 -13.19 8.42 0.73
C LEU A 50 -13.40 9.94 0.68
N ARG A 51 -14.56 10.40 0.17
CA ARG A 51 -14.92 11.83 0.15
C ARG A 51 -14.96 12.43 1.56
N GLN A 52 -15.63 11.76 2.50
CA GLN A 52 -15.68 12.21 3.90
C GLN A 52 -14.30 12.31 4.54
N MET A 53 -13.39 11.39 4.23
CA MET A 53 -12.00 11.45 4.72
C MET A 53 -11.23 12.61 4.09
N SER A 54 -11.41 12.86 2.79
CA SER A 54 -10.79 13.99 2.10
C SER A 54 -11.27 15.33 2.66
N GLU A 55 -12.57 15.50 2.89
CA GLU A 55 -13.15 16.69 3.50
C GLU A 55 -12.59 16.96 4.91
N LYS A 56 -12.47 15.91 5.74
CA LYS A 56 -11.85 16.02 7.07
C LYS A 56 -10.38 16.43 7.00
N ALA A 57 -9.64 15.88 6.04
CA ALA A 57 -8.23 16.22 5.85
C ALA A 57 -8.07 17.68 5.39
N LEU A 58 -8.97 18.16 4.52
CA LEU A 58 -9.00 19.57 4.11
C LEU A 58 -9.38 20.50 5.26
N ALA A 59 -10.30 20.10 6.15
CA ALA A 59 -10.69 20.88 7.32
C ALA A 59 -9.56 21.06 8.35
N LEU A 60 -8.63 20.10 8.44
CA LEU A 60 -7.45 20.17 9.31
C LEU A 60 -6.32 21.06 8.75
N ARG A 61 -6.47 21.54 7.52
CA ARG A 61 -5.44 22.34 6.86
C ARG A 61 -5.45 23.78 7.39
N PRO A 62 -4.30 24.33 7.81
CA PRO A 62 -4.23 25.73 8.21
C PRO A 62 -4.54 26.65 7.00
N PRO A 63 -5.30 27.73 7.20
CA PRO A 63 -5.63 28.67 6.13
C PRO A 63 -4.34 29.28 5.55
N GLY A 64 -4.18 29.20 4.23
CA GLY A 64 -3.01 29.74 3.52
C GLY A 64 -1.81 28.80 3.37
N ALA A 65 -1.89 27.55 3.85
CA ALA A 65 -0.83 26.58 3.54
C ALA A 65 -0.69 26.41 2.02
N PRO A 66 0.52 26.40 1.44
CA PRO A 66 0.72 26.18 0.01
C PRO A 66 0.16 24.80 -0.37
N LEU A 67 -0.61 24.72 -1.45
CA LEU A 67 -1.06 23.46 -2.05
C LEU A 67 0.21 22.73 -2.49
N GLY A 68 0.71 21.85 -1.62
CA GLY A 68 1.99 21.17 -1.81
C GLY A 68 2.00 20.49 -3.17
N SER A 69 3.05 20.78 -3.96
CA SER A 69 3.37 20.29 -5.30
C SER A 69 2.20 20.32 -6.30
N ASP A 70 2.43 20.94 -7.45
CA ASP A 70 1.49 20.89 -8.56
C ASP A 70 1.21 19.42 -8.96
N SER A 71 0.09 18.90 -8.47
CA SER A 71 -0.38 17.52 -8.69
C SER A 71 -0.98 17.36 -10.08
N THR A 72 -1.09 18.45 -10.85
CA THR A 72 -1.61 18.43 -12.21
C THR A 72 -0.80 17.51 -13.11
N LEU A 73 0.52 17.39 -12.91
CA LEU A 73 1.37 16.48 -13.67
C LEU A 73 1.05 15.00 -13.38
N ILE A 74 0.87 14.65 -12.10
CA ILE A 74 0.54 13.28 -11.66
C ILE A 74 -0.86 12.88 -12.14
N VAL A 75 -1.84 13.78 -12.02
CA VAL A 75 -3.22 13.53 -12.47
C VAL A 75 -3.28 13.38 -13.99
N ARG A 76 -2.49 14.15 -14.74
CA ARG A 76 -2.39 13.99 -16.20
C ARG A 76 -1.77 12.65 -16.58
N GLU A 77 -0.68 12.25 -15.93
CA GLU A 77 -0.05 10.95 -16.16
C GLU A 77 -1.04 9.81 -15.90
N ASP A 78 -1.79 9.85 -14.80
CA ASP A 78 -2.75 8.80 -14.44
C ASP A 78 -4.02 8.78 -15.32
N ARG A 79 -4.40 9.93 -15.88
CA ARG A 79 -5.53 10.05 -16.83
C ARG A 79 -5.12 9.59 -18.23
N ASP A 80 -3.93 9.99 -18.66
CA ASP A 80 -3.43 9.79 -20.02
C ASP A 80 -2.69 8.44 -20.15
N THR A 81 -2.39 7.78 -19.04
CA THR A 81 -1.77 6.44 -18.99
C THR A 81 -2.41 5.56 -17.92
N GLN A 82 -2.44 4.25 -18.10
CA GLN A 82 -2.85 3.32 -17.07
C GLN A 82 -1.70 3.05 -16.09
N HIS A 83 -1.39 4.01 -15.22
CA HIS A 83 -0.26 3.97 -14.29
C HIS A 83 1.09 3.72 -15.03
N GLY A 84 1.38 4.51 -16.07
CA GLY A 84 2.62 4.42 -16.85
C GLY A 84 2.58 3.46 -18.04
N LYS A 85 1.44 2.83 -18.33
CA LYS A 85 1.20 2.08 -19.58
C LYS A 85 0.33 2.91 -20.53
N TRP A 86 0.87 3.26 -21.69
CA TRP A 86 0.07 3.80 -22.78
C TRP A 86 -0.95 2.74 -23.18
N VAL A 87 -2.24 3.07 -23.11
CA VAL A 87 -3.28 2.26 -23.72
C VAL A 87 -3.44 2.85 -25.12
N ASP A 88 -2.59 2.38 -26.02
CA ASP A 88 -2.80 2.57 -27.44
C ASP A 88 -4.14 1.92 -27.81
N ASP A 89 -5.14 2.77 -28.09
CA ASP A 89 -6.36 2.40 -28.81
C ASP A 89 -6.05 2.02 -30.28
N ALA A 90 -5.00 1.23 -30.52
CA ALA A 90 -4.71 0.60 -31.79
C ALA A 90 -5.56 -0.70 -31.90
N GLY A 91 -6.87 -0.51 -32.00
CA GLY A 91 -7.84 -1.61 -32.07
C GLY A 91 -9.18 -1.25 -32.67
N ARG A 92 -9.27 -0.16 -33.46
CA ARG A 92 -10.37 0.06 -34.41
C ARG A 92 -9.89 0.68 -35.70
#